data_AF-A0A660RG91-F1
#
_entry.id   AF-A0A660RG91-F1
#
_cell.length_a   1.000
_cell.length_b   1.000
_cell.length_c   1.000
_cell.angle_alpha   90.00
_cell.angle_beta   90.00
_cell.angle_gamma   90.00
#
_symmetry.space_group_name_H-M   'P 1'
#
loop_
_entity.id
_entity.type
_entity.pdbx_description
1 polymer ?
#
loop_
_entity_poly.entity_id
_entity_poly.type
_entity_poly.pdbx_seq_one_letter_code
_entity_poly.pdbx_strand_id
1 'polypeptide(L)'
;MKTKKAKISFMIYLFVSLMILFSLSGLILSQGLDKTENSVDRISSDSGSGFIGVALATGLASLGAGIGVGIVGAAAIGALSENPKMLGRTLIFVGLAEGVAIYGLVISIIILGRM
;
A
#
# COMPACT_ATOMS: atom_id res chain seq x y z
N MET A 1 26.97 0.98 18.21
CA MET A 1 25.61 1.50 18.54
C MET A 1 25.22 2.78 17.80
N LYS A 2 26.15 3.59 17.25
CA LYS A 2 25.84 4.84 16.54
C LYS A 2 25.11 4.65 15.19
N THR A 3 25.36 3.56 14.47
CA THR A 3 24.78 3.30 13.13
C THR A 3 23.29 2.95 13.16
N LYS A 4 22.78 2.28 14.21
CA LYS A 4 21.33 1.97 14.33
C LYS A 4 20.49 3.22 14.59
N LYS A 5 20.97 4.14 15.44
CA LYS A 5 20.28 5.42 15.71
C LYS A 5 20.20 6.31 14.47
N ALA A 6 21.26 6.32 13.66
CA ALA A 6 21.28 7.03 12.39
C ALA A 6 20.27 6.46 11.37
N LYS A 7 20.17 5.13 11.25
CA LYS A 7 19.18 4.49 10.34
C LYS A 7 17.73 4.78 10.75
N ILE A 8 17.43 4.76 12.05
CA ILE A 8 16.09 5.06 12.58
C ILE A 8 15.73 6.53 12.35
N SER A 9 16.65 7.45 12.61
CA SER A 9 16.45 8.88 12.32
C SER A 9 16.21 9.12 10.83
N PHE A 10 17.01 8.49 9.96
CA PHE A 10 16.84 8.57 8.50
C PHE A 10 15.47 8.06 8.04
N MET A 11 15.00 6.93 8.58
CA MET A 11 13.71 6.35 8.22
C MET A 11 12.53 7.23 8.68
N ILE A 12 12.66 7.91 9.83
CA ILE A 12 11.67 8.87 10.33
C ILE A 12 11.63 10.12 9.45
N TYR A 13 12.78 10.68 9.07
CA TYR A 13 12.83 11.83 8.16
C TYR A 13 12.25 11.51 6.78
N LEU A 14 12.54 10.32 6.24
CA LEU A 14 11.97 9.85 4.97
C LEU A 14 10.44 9.76 5.04
N PHE A 15 9.92 9.18 6.12
CA PHE A 15 8.47 9.00 6.31
C PHE A 15 7.75 10.34 6.49
N VAL A 16 8.31 11.26 7.29
CA VAL A 16 7.74 12.60 7.50
C VAL A 16 7.81 13.44 6.21
N SER A 17 8.91 13.36 5.46
CA SER A 17 9.03 14.03 4.16
C SER A 17 8.01 13.50 3.15
N LEU A 18 7.79 12.18 3.10
CA LEU A 18 6.80 11.57 2.20
C LEU A 18 5.37 11.97 2.58
N MET A 19 5.06 12.05 3.88
CA MET A 19 3.75 12.54 4.36
C MET A 19 3.51 14.01 4.00
N ILE A 20 4.52 14.86 4.09
CA ILE A 20 4.42 16.28 3.71
C ILE A 20 4.22 16.41 2.18
N LEU A 21 4.93 15.62 1.37
CA LEU A 21 4.74 15.60 -0.08
C LEU A 21 3.34 15.09 -0.47
N PHE A 22 2.84 14.05 0.21
CA PHE A 22 1.50 13.52 -0.05
C PHE A 22 0.40 14.55 0.27
N SER A 23 0.51 15.22 1.43
CA SER A 23 -0.40 16.30 1.81
C SER A 23 -0.33 17.51 0.87
N LEU A 24 0.87 17.87 0.39
CA LEU A 24 1.05 18.97 -0.56
C LEU A 24 0.51 18.62 -1.95
N SER A 25 0.69 17.37 -2.41
CA SER A 25 0.08 16.87 -3.66
C SER A 25 -1.45 16.85 -3.56
N GLY A 26 -2.01 16.47 -2.41
CA GLY A 26 -3.45 16.53 -2.16
C GLY A 26 -4.01 17.96 -2.25
N LEU A 27 -3.26 18.95 -1.74
CA LEU A 27 -3.66 20.36 -1.81
C LEU A 27 -3.57 20.92 -3.24
N ILE A 28 -2.56 20.55 -4.02
CA ILE A 28 -2.40 20.99 -5.41
C ILE A 28 -3.48 20.35 -6.31
N LEU A 29 -3.83 19.08 -6.07
CA LEU A 29 -4.92 18.39 -6.79
C LEU A 29 -6.30 19.01 -6.51
N SER A 30 -6.49 19.59 -5.31
CA SER A 30 -7.74 20.26 -4.92
C SER A 30 -7.98 21.59 -5.64
N GLN A 31 -6.97 22.21 -6.26
CA GLN A 31 -7.08 23.56 -6.84
C GLN A 31 -7.34 23.55 -8.36
N GLY A 32 -7.50 22.38 -8.98
CA GLY A 32 -7.56 22.24 -10.44
C GLY A 32 -8.82 21.61 -11.04
N LEU A 33 -9.87 21.31 -10.25
CA LEU A 33 -11.02 20.52 -10.73
C LEU A 33 -12.39 21.22 -10.62
N ASP A 34 -12.47 22.50 -10.98
CA ASP A 34 -13.76 23.23 -11.09
C ASP A 34 -14.50 23.03 -12.43
N LYS A 35 -14.09 22.10 -13.32
CA LYS A 35 -14.75 21.88 -14.63
C LYS A 35 -14.78 20.42 -15.14
N THR A 36 -15.31 19.48 -14.35
CA THR A 36 -15.88 18.22 -14.88
C THR A 36 -17.14 17.86 -14.09
N GLU A 37 -18.15 18.69 -14.32
CA GLU A 37 -19.47 18.71 -13.69
C GLU A 37 -20.43 17.71 -14.38
N ASN A 38 -20.05 16.43 -14.57
CA ASN A 38 -20.98 15.40 -15.10
C ASN A 38 -20.64 13.93 -14.76
N SER A 39 -19.87 13.65 -13.69
CA SER A 39 -19.80 12.30 -13.10
C SER A 39 -19.65 12.28 -11.58
N VAL A 40 -19.68 13.45 -10.93
CA VAL A 40 -19.41 13.63 -9.50
C VAL A 40 -20.70 13.92 -8.71
N ASP A 41 -21.85 13.94 -9.40
CA ASP A 41 -23.15 14.33 -8.83
C ASP A 41 -23.94 13.14 -8.21
N ARG A 42 -23.23 12.06 -7.85
CA ARG A 42 -23.74 11.01 -6.97
C ARG A 42 -23.10 11.03 -5.58
N ILE A 43 -22.47 12.14 -5.21
CA ILE A 43 -22.06 12.40 -3.83
C ILE A 43 -23.29 12.93 -3.06
N SER A 44 -24.28 12.05 -2.94
CA SER A 44 -25.16 12.07 -1.77
C SER A 44 -24.28 11.70 -0.58
N SER A 45 -24.59 12.12 0.64
CA SER A 45 -23.86 11.76 1.87
C SER A 45 -23.67 10.24 2.10
N ASP A 46 -24.30 9.41 1.27
CA ASP A 46 -24.17 7.95 1.19
C ASP A 46 -22.84 7.48 0.52
N SER A 47 -22.33 8.17 -0.51
CA SER A 47 -21.18 7.72 -1.33
C SER A 47 -19.81 7.98 -0.72
N GLY A 48 -19.69 8.99 0.15
CA GLY A 48 -18.42 9.31 0.83
C GLY A 48 -17.93 8.18 1.75
N SER A 49 -18.88 7.45 2.37
CA SER A 49 -18.58 6.32 3.25
C SER A 49 -17.89 5.17 2.51
N GLY A 50 -18.27 4.94 1.26
CA GLY A 50 -17.71 3.87 0.47
C GLY A 50 -16.29 4.16 -0.01
N PHE A 51 -15.94 5.41 -0.35
CA PHE A 51 -14.55 5.77 -0.67
C PHE A 51 -13.60 5.58 0.53
N ILE A 52 -14.08 5.85 1.74
CA ILE A 52 -13.35 5.54 2.98
C ILE A 52 -13.19 4.02 3.13
N GLY A 53 -14.24 3.24 2.85
CA GLY A 53 -14.18 1.77 2.85
C GLY A 53 -13.13 1.20 1.89
N VAL A 54 -13.04 1.76 0.68
CA VAL A 54 -12.04 1.39 -0.34
C VAL A 54 -10.62 1.69 0.13
N ALA A 55 -10.40 2.90 0.67
CA ALA A 55 -9.10 3.30 1.18
C ALA A 55 -8.64 2.41 2.34
N LEU A 56 -9.54 2.06 3.25
CA LEU A 56 -9.26 1.18 4.38
C LEU A 56 -9.00 -0.27 3.94
N ALA A 57 -9.80 -0.82 3.02
CA ALA A 57 -9.65 -2.18 2.53
C ALA A 57 -8.29 -2.40 1.86
N THR A 58 -7.93 -1.55 0.89
CA THR A 58 -6.61 -1.64 0.22
C THR A 58 -5.46 -1.29 1.17
N GLY A 59 -5.62 -0.24 1.98
CA GLY A 59 -4.57 0.26 2.87
C GLY A 59 -4.17 -0.78 3.93
N LEU A 60 -5.13 -1.34 4.66
CA LEU A 60 -4.85 -2.33 5.71
C LEU A 60 -4.34 -3.65 5.14
N ALA A 61 -4.90 -4.10 4.00
CA ALA A 61 -4.43 -5.30 3.32
C ALA A 61 -2.96 -5.15 2.85
N SER A 62 -2.62 -4.00 2.27
CA SER A 62 -1.24 -3.72 1.81
C SER A 62 -0.26 -3.62 2.98
N LEU A 63 -0.70 -3.07 4.13
CA LEU A 63 0.12 -2.99 5.33
C LEU A 63 0.44 -4.39 5.88
N GLY A 64 -0.58 -5.26 5.99
CA GLY A 64 -0.41 -6.64 6.42
C GLY A 64 0.44 -7.47 5.47
N ALA A 65 0.21 -7.33 4.16
CA ALA A 65 1.01 -7.98 3.13
C ALA A 65 2.48 -7.52 3.18
N GLY A 66 2.74 -6.22 3.34
CA GLY A 66 4.11 -5.70 3.45
C GLY A 66 4.89 -6.29 4.64
N ILE A 67 4.23 -6.47 5.79
CA ILE A 67 4.84 -7.12 6.96
C ILE A 67 5.14 -8.59 6.66
N GLY A 68 4.18 -9.33 6.13
CA GLY A 68 4.36 -10.76 5.80
C GLY A 68 5.43 -10.99 4.73
N VAL A 69 5.39 -10.22 3.65
CA VAL A 69 6.37 -10.26 2.56
C VAL A 69 7.76 -9.86 3.06
N GLY A 70 7.88 -8.89 3.97
CA GLY A 70 9.16 -8.53 4.57
C GLY A 70 9.82 -9.70 5.33
N ILE A 71 9.03 -10.47 6.07
CA ILE A 71 9.51 -11.63 6.83
C ILE A 71 9.85 -12.80 5.89
N VAL A 72 8.93 -13.16 4.99
CA VAL A 72 9.13 -14.27 4.04
C VAL A 72 10.27 -13.96 3.07
N GLY A 73 10.37 -12.72 2.60
CA GLY A 73 11.43 -12.25 1.72
C GLY A 73 12.81 -12.33 2.38
N ALA A 74 12.94 -11.95 3.66
CA ALA A 74 14.20 -12.07 4.39
C ALA A 74 14.65 -13.54 4.52
N ALA A 75 13.72 -14.44 4.86
CA ALA A 75 14.00 -15.88 4.90
C ALA A 75 14.34 -16.45 3.51
N ALA A 76 13.65 -15.97 2.48
CA ALA A 76 13.84 -16.43 1.11
C ALA A 76 15.23 -16.09 0.56
N ILE A 77 15.71 -14.87 0.78
CA ILE A 77 17.07 -14.46 0.39
C ILE A 77 18.13 -15.21 1.20
N GLY A 78 17.88 -15.49 2.49
CA GLY A 78 18.75 -16.33 3.30
C GLY A 78 18.91 -17.74 2.73
N ALA A 79 17.81 -18.40 2.38
CA ALA A 79 17.84 -19.73 1.76
C ALA A 79 18.46 -19.71 0.36
N LEU A 80 18.24 -18.64 -0.41
CA LEU A 80 18.83 -18.47 -1.74
C LEU A 80 20.36 -18.32 -1.68
N SER A 81 20.87 -17.66 -0.64
CA SER A 81 22.31 -17.53 -0.41
C SER A 81 23.00 -18.86 -0.18
N GLU A 82 22.30 -19.84 0.41
CA GLU A 82 22.83 -21.19 0.64
C GLU A 82 22.67 -22.07 -0.60
N ASN A 83 21.51 -22.02 -1.24
CA ASN A 83 21.19 -22.85 -2.40
C ASN A 83 20.49 -22.03 -3.50
N PRO A 84 21.23 -21.52 -4.51
CA PRO A 84 20.67 -20.66 -5.56
C PRO A 84 19.64 -21.40 -6.44
N LYS A 85 19.70 -22.73 -6.50
CA LYS A 85 18.72 -23.57 -7.22
C LYS A 85 17.30 -23.51 -6.61
N MET A 86 17.15 -22.97 -5.39
CA MET A 86 15.86 -22.90 -4.70
C MET A 86 15.01 -21.68 -5.10
N LEU A 87 15.53 -20.74 -5.91
CA LEU A 87 14.89 -19.47 -6.28
C LEU A 87 13.40 -19.63 -6.65
N GLY A 88 13.08 -20.60 -7.51
CA GLY A 88 11.69 -20.83 -7.94
C GLY A 88 10.76 -21.19 -6.79
N ARG A 89 11.23 -21.99 -5.81
CA ARG A 89 10.42 -22.38 -4.64
C ARG A 89 10.23 -21.20 -3.69
N THR A 90 11.27 -20.39 -3.48
CA THR A 90 11.19 -19.22 -2.61
C THR A 90 10.29 -18.12 -3.17
N LEU A 91 10.26 -17.93 -4.49
CA LEU A 91 9.30 -17.01 -5.13
C LEU A 91 7.84 -17.41 -4.91
N ILE A 92 7.53 -18.71 -4.89
CA ILE A 92 6.17 -19.19 -4.62
C ILE A 92 5.71 -18.76 -3.23
N PHE A 93 6.55 -18.91 -2.20
CA PHE A 93 6.20 -18.48 -0.84
C PHE A 93 6.03 -16.97 -0.72
N VAL A 94 6.87 -16.18 -1.39
CA VAL A 94 6.74 -14.72 -1.43
C VAL A 94 5.43 -14.32 -2.14
N GLY A 95 5.10 -14.94 -3.27
CA GLY A 95 3.85 -14.69 -3.98
C GLY A 95 2.60 -15.09 -3.17
N LEU A 96 2.66 -16.20 -2.43
CA LEU A 96 1.57 -16.60 -1.52
C LEU A 96 1.36 -15.57 -0.39
N ALA A 97 2.44 -14.97 0.13
CA ALA A 97 2.34 -13.90 1.11
C ALA A 97 1.74 -12.61 0.54
N GLU A 98 1.99 -12.30 -0.74
CA GLU A 98 1.43 -11.13 -1.41
C GLU A 98 -0.08 -11.25 -1.68
N GLY A 99 -0.61 -12.48 -1.74
CA GLY A 99 -2.02 -12.74 -2.04
C GLY A 99 -3.01 -11.95 -1.16
N VAL A 100 -2.63 -11.63 0.08
CA VAL A 100 -3.43 -10.79 0.99
C VAL A 100 -3.68 -9.38 0.41
N ALA A 101 -2.67 -8.77 -0.22
CA ALA A 101 -2.83 -7.45 -0.86
C ALA A 101 -3.78 -7.52 -2.06
N ILE A 102 -3.68 -8.58 -2.86
CA ILE A 102 -4.55 -8.81 -4.02
C ILE A 102 -6.01 -8.94 -3.57
N TYR A 103 -6.29 -9.67 -2.49
CA TYR A 103 -7.65 -9.74 -1.94
C TYR A 103 -8.18 -8.36 -1.51
N GLY A 104 -7.36 -7.55 -0.85
CA GLY A 104 -7.72 -6.17 -0.49
C GLY A 104 -8.05 -5.31 -1.71
N LEU A 105 -7.24 -5.41 -2.77
CA LEU A 105 -7.48 -4.72 -4.04
C LEU A 105 -8.79 -5.19 -4.72
N VAL A 106 -9.03 -6.51 -4.76
CA VAL A 106 -10.26 -7.08 -5.34
C VAL A 106 -11.49 -6.57 -4.60
N ILE A 107 -11.47 -6.56 -3.27
CA ILE A 107 -12.59 -6.04 -2.45
C ILE A 107 -12.84 -4.57 -2.77
N SER A 108 -11.78 -3.76 -2.86
CA SER A 108 -11.87 -2.36 -3.24
C SER A 108 -12.48 -2.15 -4.62
N ILE A 109 -12.10 -2.95 -5.62
CA ILE A 109 -12.69 -2.91 -6.97
C ILE A 109 -14.17 -3.30 -6.92
N ILE A 110 -14.55 -4.30 -6.12
CA ILE A 110 -15.96 -4.70 -5.96
C ILE A 110 -16.77 -3.57 -5.31
N ILE A 111 -16.21 -2.88 -4.31
CA ILE A 111 -16.88 -1.74 -3.67
C ILE A 111 -17.08 -0.61 -4.69
N LEU A 112 -16.04 -0.27 -5.47
CA LEU A 112 -16.15 0.73 -6.55
C LEU A 112 -17.20 0.36 -7.59
N GLY A 113 -17.26 -0.91 -7.98
CA GLY A 113 -18.23 -1.38 -8.98
C GLY A 113 -19.67 -1.43 -8.49
N ARG A 114 -19.92 -1.19 -7.19
CA ARG A 114 -21.26 -1.18 -6.58
C ARG A 114 -21.77 0.22 -6.23
N MET A 115 -20.92 1.24 -6.39
CA MET A 115 -21.27 2.66 -6.28
C MET A 115 -21.84 3.18 -7.61
#